data_AF-A0A2D0ILK5-F1
#
_entry.id   AF-A0A2D0ILK5-F1
#
_cell.length_a   1.000
_cell.length_b   1.000
_cell.length_c   1.000
_cell.angle_alpha   90.00
_cell.angle_beta   90.00
_cell.angle_gamma   90.00
#
_symmetry.space_group_name_H-M   'P 1'
#
loop_
_entity.id
_entity.type
_entity.pdbx_description
1 polymer ?
#
loop_
_entity_poly.entity_id
_entity_poly.type
_entity_poly.pdbx_seq_one_letter_code
_entity_poly.pdbx_strand_id
1 'polypeptide(L)' 'MIKPIDKITYRNGFRRNDKPATFEEVSEIYESRKEAALIGWEQHKKQKSRSQSQNE' A
#
# COMPACT_ATOMS: atom_id res chain seq x y z
N MET A 1 6.63 2.81 15.81
CA MET A 1 7.54 1.76 15.27
C MET A 1 7.04 1.40 13.88
N ILE A 2 7.86 1.58 12.84
CA ILE A 2 7.50 1.19 11.47
C ILE A 2 7.59 -0.33 11.42
N LYS A 3 6.45 -1.01 11.29
CA LYS A 3 6.44 -2.47 11.09
C LYS A 3 7.22 -2.76 9.79
N PRO A 4 8.11 -3.76 9.77
CA PRO A 4 8.80 -4.13 8.54
C PRO A 4 7.76 -4.42 7.44
N ILE A 5 7.96 -3.84 6.25
CA ILE A 5 7.05 -4.02 5.13
C ILE A 5 7.13 -5.48 4.70
N ASP A 6 6.07 -6.24 4.96
CA ASP A 6 5.98 -7.64 4.53
C ASP A 6 6.21 -7.75 3.01
N LYS A 7 7.12 -8.63 2.59
CA LYS A 7 7.35 -8.91 1.17
C LYS A 7 6.35 -9.98 0.74
N ILE A 8 5.38 -9.59 -0.08
CA ILE A 8 4.43 -10.53 -0.71
C ILE A 8 4.94 -10.85 -2.10
N THR A 9 5.07 -12.13 -2.41
CA THR A 9 5.45 -12.62 -3.74
C THR A 9 4.50 -13.71 -4.19
N TYR A 10 4.38 -13.87 -5.51
CA TYR A 10 3.61 -14.94 -6.12
C TYR A 10 4.52 -15.71 -7.07
N ARG A 11 4.99 -16.88 -6.62
CA ARG A 11 5.76 -17.83 -7.42
C ARG A 11 5.43 -19.23 -6.92
N ASN A 12 4.60 -19.94 -7.69
CA ASN A 12 4.01 -21.23 -7.31
C ASN A 12 3.13 -21.15 -6.06
N GLY A 13 2.30 -20.11 -5.97
CA GLY A 13 1.48 -19.80 -4.79
C GLY A 13 1.94 -18.54 -4.06
N PHE A 14 1.15 -18.13 -3.07
CA PHE A 14 1.43 -16.94 -2.27
C PHE A 14 2.56 -17.20 -1.28
N ARG A 15 3.46 -16.23 -1.17
CA ARG A 15 4.50 -16.21 -0.17
C ARG A 15 4.56 -14.87 0.53
N ARG A 16 4.62 -14.90 1.87
CA ARG A 16 4.85 -13.75 2.75
C ARG A 16 6.24 -13.91 3.38
N ASN A 17 7.13 -12.94 3.16
CA ASN A 17 8.52 -12.96 3.63
C ASN A 17 9.21 -14.29 3.28
N ASP A 18 9.08 -14.68 2.01
CA ASP A 18 9.62 -15.91 1.42
C ASP A 18 9.06 -17.24 2.01
N LYS A 19 8.14 -17.19 2.98
CA LYS A 19 7.38 -18.34 3.50
C LYS A 19 6.07 -18.53 2.77
N PRO A 20 5.57 -19.76 2.56
CA PRO A 20 4.22 -20.00 2.04
C PRO A 20 3.18 -19.28 2.89
N ALA A 21 2.20 -18.67 2.25
CA ALA A 21 1.10 -17.96 2.89
C ALA A 21 -0.21 -18.35 2.21
N THR A 22 -1.32 -18.26 2.94
CA THR A 22 -2.64 -18.44 2.37
C THR A 22 -3.09 -17.19 1.62
N PHE A 23 -4.12 -17.34 0.78
CA PHE A 23 -4.74 -16.19 0.12
C PHE A 23 -5.30 -15.19 1.14
N GLU A 24 -5.93 -15.68 2.21
CA GLU A 24 -6.55 -14.87 3.26
C GLU A 24 -5.52 -13.97 3.96
N GLU A 25 -4.36 -14.53 4.34
CA GLU A 25 -3.26 -13.78 4.96
C GLU A 25 -2.70 -12.70 4.03
N VAL A 26 -2.61 -12.99 2.73
CA VAL A 26 -2.14 -12.01 1.73
C VAL A 26 -3.20 -10.94 1.46
N SER A 27 -4.47 -11.32 1.40
CA SER A 27 -5.59 -10.43 1.10
C SER A 27 -5.73 -9.34 2.15
N GLU A 28 -5.60 -9.68 3.44
CA GLU A 28 -5.66 -8.70 4.53
C GLU A 28 -4.56 -7.64 4.41
N ILE A 29 -3.33 -8.06 4.09
CA ILE A 29 -2.20 -7.15 3.89
C ILE A 29 -2.39 -6.30 2.63
N TYR A 30 -2.93 -6.90 1.56
CA TYR A 30 -3.20 -6.19 0.31
C TYR A 30 -4.22 -5.07 0.50
N GLU A 31 -5.38 -5.36 1.11
CA GLU A 31 -6.42 -4.34 1.32
C GLU A 31 -5.92 -3.21 2.24
N SER A 32 -5.18 -3.54 3.30
CA SER A 32 -4.56 -2.54 4.18
C SER A 32 -3.62 -1.60 3.42
N ARG A 33 -2.82 -2.14 2.48
CA ARG A 33 -1.89 -1.33 1.66
C ARG A 33 -2.62 -0.49 0.62
N LYS A 34 -3.68 -1.03 0.04
CA LYS A 34 -4.52 -0.34 -0.93
C LYS A 34 -5.20 0.86 -0.29
N GLU A 35 -5.77 0.70 0.90
CA GLU A 35 -6.36 1.80 1.67
C GLU A 35 -5.33 2.90 1.98
N ALA A 36 -4.15 2.52 2.51
CA ALA A 36 -3.08 3.47 2.79
C ALA A 36 -2.60 4.21 1.53
N ALA A 37 -2.48 3.52 0.39
CA ALA A 37 -2.10 4.12 -0.88
C ALA A 37 -3.16 5.08 -1.41
N LEU A 38 -4.45 4.76 -1.28
CA LEU A 38 -5.55 5.65 -1.66
C LEU A 38 -5.55 6.93 -0.82
N ILE A 39 -5.40 6.81 0.50
CA ILE A 39 -5.29 7.97 1.40
C ILE A 39 -4.08 8.83 1.01
N GLY A 40 -2.92 8.21 0.80
CA GLY A 40 -1.72 8.93 0.36
C GLY A 40 -1.92 9.65 -0.98
N TRP A 41 -2.63 9.01 -1.92
CA TRP A 41 -2.96 9.60 -3.20
C TRP A 41 -3.91 10.80 -3.08
N GLU A 42 -4.96 10.71 -2.26
CA GLU A 42 -5.86 11.83 -2.00
C GLU A 42 -5.15 13.02 -1.35
N GLN A 43 -4.28 12.75 -0.37
CA GLN A 43 -3.45 13.78 0.26
C GLN A 43 -2.53 14.45 -0.75
N HIS A 44 -1.89 13.67 -1.63
CA HIS A 44 -1.06 14.22 -2.70
C HIS A 44 -1.89 15.07 -3.68
N LYS A 45 -3.08 14.63 -4.09
CA LYS A 45 -3.98 15.43 -4.94
C LYS A 45 -4.35 16.76 -4.29
N LYS A 46 -4.69 16.74 -3.00
CA LYS A 46 -5.03 17.95 -2.23
C LYS A 46 -3.85 18.91 -2.07
N GLN A 47 -2.64 18.39 -1.88
CA GLN A 47 -1.44 19.21 -1.83
C GLN A 47 -1.13 19.82 -3.19
N LYS A 48 -1.23 19.03 -4.27
CA LYS A 48 -1.01 19.50 -5.63
C LYS A 48 -1.98 20.61 -6.02
N SER A 49 -3.28 20.47 -5.72
CA SER A 49 -4.25 21.53 -6.00
C SER A 49 -3.97 22.80 -5.19
N ARG A 50 -3.60 22.67 -3.90
CA ARG A 50 -3.23 23.81 -3.05
C ARG A 50 -1.99 24.54 -3.56
N SER A 51 -0.99 23.82 -4.08
CA SER A 51 0.21 24.41 -4.68
C SER A 51 -0.05 25.05 -6.04
N GLN A 52 -1.07 24.61 -6.79
CA GLN A 52 -1.47 25.27 -8.04
C GLN A 52 -2.24 26.59 -7.78
N SER A 53 -3.03 26.68 -6.71
CA SER A 53 -3.77 27.90 -6.35
C SER A 53 -2.92 29.01 -5.72
N GLN A 54 -1.64 28.77 -5.40
CA GLN A 54 -0.73 29.79 -4.85
C GLN A 54 0.16 30.46 -5.93
N ASN A 55 0.01 30.07 -7.19
CA ASN A 55 0.73 30.63 -8.33
C ASN A 55 -0.20 31.40 -9.30
N GLU A 56 -1.36 31.86 -8.83
CA GLU A 56 -2.26 32.80 -9.53
C GLU A 56 -2.27 34.17 -8.83
#